data_AF-A0A5S9IHU2-F1
#
_entry.id   AF-A0A5S9IHU2-F1
#
_cell.length_a   1.000
_cell.length_b   1.000
_cell.length_c   1.000
_cell.angle_alpha   90.00
_cell.angle_beta   90.00
_cell.angle_gamma   90.00
#
_symmetry.space_group_name_H-M   'P 1'
#
loop_
_entity.id
_entity.type
_entity.pdbx_description
1 polymer ?
#
loop_
_entity_poly.entity_id
_entity_poly.type
_entity_poly.pdbx_seq_one_letter_code
_entity_poly.pdbx_strand_id
1 'polypeptide(L)'
;MNNYDAFHCQIDISRNLPNSITEQDTLHNSLNLFFGSTPTSFITIGSSKKSSIVVEGINTKHCVFNFQHDSAVITAYDEIILNTNKGEVCLEKGDIYTLEFSKNKIIEAHTLLEWGLEIRPYTVINITITSEEGLAKKGMEHYLETKYEFAKKIFESERYLIYRVSKDSVVKILHPYHKEEQLQVMEFFNVAKRVAEIECDILRNIKSFDEKLPHAEIEFFQGETLQNYLAKKGKLSYKEARMVFAKIIELLQTTEKYDYVCKNLNLDNILCGREKQVKFTGWNMTLVGAMPSSRHALYLAPEYIRGEKPTPLADVYSAGIIFYRMVTGRFPFVSSEEYEKRVLNNKPITKDELQTGSAYVTPQMAGILEKMLSFSPQDRPGFYVIQNWIEQANDFALWESVLNVDKTELFFGVQVVSSPKKEIEGQMCPILDNQSFIIGRQANINIPGDTRMSRKHTKIILEDGVCTLEDLGSSNGTKILGDKINKCQIDSGVTFTIGQTTLAFWNFKQLQLQRKRLMNPRPSKISGWHDLSSIVKKRQN
;
A
#
# COMPACT_ATOMS: atom_id res chain seq x y z
N MET A 1 26.85 20.44 8.28
CA MET A 1 27.00 21.89 8.09
C MET A 1 25.67 22.51 8.46
N ASN A 2 25.67 23.59 9.25
CA ASN A 2 24.43 24.26 9.66
C ASN A 2 23.71 24.76 8.40
N ASN A 3 22.58 24.13 8.05
CA ASN A 3 21.62 24.65 7.07
C ASN A 3 21.04 25.92 7.67
N TYR A 4 21.65 27.06 7.39
CA TYR A 4 21.07 28.35 7.73
C TYR A 4 20.07 28.71 6.65
N ASP A 5 18.80 28.81 7.04
CA ASP A 5 17.67 29.06 6.15
C ASP A 5 17.80 30.44 5.49
N ALA A 6 17.81 30.49 4.15
CA ALA A 6 17.70 31.71 3.38
C ALA A 6 16.23 31.99 3.02
N PHE A 7 15.85 33.26 3.01
CA PHE A 7 14.50 33.69 2.64
C PHE A 7 14.55 34.73 1.54
N HIS A 8 13.51 34.74 0.71
CA HIS A 8 13.29 35.76 -0.29
C HIS A 8 12.04 36.58 0.06
N CYS A 9 12.21 37.88 0.17
CA CYS A 9 11.11 38.82 0.36
C CYS A 9 11.00 39.68 -0.88
N GLN A 10 9.87 39.62 -1.56
CA GLN A 10 9.48 40.58 -2.58
C GLN A 10 8.60 41.63 -1.90
N ILE A 11 8.93 42.91 -2.05
CA ILE A 11 8.15 44.05 -1.57
C ILE A 11 7.67 44.82 -2.80
N ASP A 12 6.42 44.64 -3.19
CA ASP A 12 5.74 45.40 -4.24
C ASP A 12 5.01 46.59 -3.63
N ILE A 13 5.12 47.78 -4.20
CA ILE A 13 4.51 49.03 -3.72
C ILE A 13 3.69 49.58 -4.87
N SER A 14 2.40 49.78 -4.66
CA SER A 14 1.44 50.19 -5.69
C SER A 14 0.74 51.46 -5.25
N ARG A 15 1.03 52.63 -5.82
CA ARG A 15 0.38 53.90 -5.43
C ARG A 15 -0.51 54.47 -6.53
N ASN A 16 -1.82 54.57 -6.30
CA ASN A 16 -2.70 55.38 -7.13
C ASN A 16 -2.39 56.86 -6.90
N LEU A 17 -2.21 57.60 -7.98
CA LEU A 17 -1.97 59.03 -7.92
C LEU A 17 -3.25 59.77 -7.48
N PRO A 18 -3.15 60.96 -6.85
CA PRO A 18 -4.33 61.76 -6.52
C PRO A 18 -5.16 62.02 -7.79
N ASN A 19 -6.45 61.65 -7.77
CA ASN A 19 -7.42 61.70 -8.88
C ASN A 19 -7.34 60.56 -9.92
N SER A 20 -6.68 59.45 -9.60
CA SER A 20 -6.69 58.20 -10.39
C SER A 20 -8.11 57.64 -10.57
N ILE A 21 -8.51 57.36 -11.81
CA ILE A 21 -9.79 56.71 -12.17
C ILE A 21 -9.53 55.32 -12.78
N THR A 22 -8.29 55.01 -13.16
CA THR A 22 -7.89 53.79 -13.86
C THR A 22 -6.62 53.16 -13.26
N GLU A 23 -6.41 51.85 -13.46
CA GLU A 23 -5.19 51.12 -13.03
C GLU A 23 -3.90 51.64 -13.66
N GLN A 24 -3.98 52.42 -14.76
CA GLN A 24 -2.80 53.00 -15.42
C GLN A 24 -2.18 54.18 -14.64
N ASP A 25 -2.91 54.72 -13.65
CA ASP A 25 -2.46 55.83 -12.80
C ASP A 25 -1.83 55.33 -11.48
N THR A 26 -1.44 54.05 -11.43
CA THR A 26 -0.85 53.38 -10.27
C THR A 26 0.66 53.19 -10.46
N LEU A 27 1.46 53.80 -9.59
CA LEU A 27 2.91 53.61 -9.52
C LEU A 27 3.23 52.26 -8.86
N HIS A 28 3.76 51.32 -9.63
CA HIS A 28 4.24 50.02 -9.11
C HIS A 28 5.76 50.01 -8.96
N ASN A 29 6.26 49.59 -7.79
CA ASN A 29 7.68 49.47 -7.51
C ASN A 29 7.95 48.17 -6.72
N SER A 30 8.86 47.33 -7.20
CA SER A 30 9.11 46.00 -6.62
C SER A 30 10.57 45.86 -6.19
N LEU A 31 10.79 45.47 -4.94
CA LEU A 31 12.11 45.20 -4.38
C LEU A 31 12.23 43.73 -3.98
N ASN A 32 13.16 43.01 -4.60
CA ASN A 32 13.49 41.63 -4.26
C ASN A 32 14.69 41.59 -3.32
N LEU A 33 14.55 40.88 -2.21
CA LEU A 33 15.51 40.83 -1.12
C LEU A 33 15.85 39.39 -0.79
N PHE A 34 17.14 39.10 -0.74
CA PHE A 34 17.68 37.82 -0.32
C PHE A 34 18.39 38.01 1.02
N PHE A 35 17.92 37.34 2.06
CA PHE A 35 18.53 37.42 3.39
C PHE A 35 18.84 36.02 3.92
N GLY A 36 20.04 35.90 4.47
CA GLY A 36 20.58 34.70 5.13
C GLY A 36 21.04 35.03 6.54
N SER A 37 22.08 34.36 7.05
CA SER A 37 22.59 34.49 8.43
C SER A 37 23.26 35.84 8.80
N THR A 38 23.04 36.91 8.03
CA THR A 38 23.61 38.23 8.33
C THR A 38 22.78 38.95 9.41
N PRO A 39 23.39 39.74 10.30
CA PRO A 39 22.80 40.03 11.61
C PRO A 39 21.54 40.89 11.56
N THR A 40 21.36 41.68 10.52
CA THR A 40 20.19 42.56 10.34
C THR A 40 20.32 43.24 8.99
N SER A 41 19.27 43.23 8.17
CA SER A 41 19.15 44.13 7.02
C SER A 41 17.98 45.07 7.30
N PHE A 42 18.19 46.38 7.18
CA PHE A 42 17.10 47.35 7.34
C PHE A 42 16.75 48.00 6.01
N ILE A 43 15.45 48.16 5.78
CA ILE A 43 14.88 48.79 4.58
C ILE A 43 14.09 49.98 5.03
N THR A 44 14.40 51.12 4.43
CA THR A 44 13.73 52.38 4.72
C THR A 44 12.79 52.74 3.57
N ILE A 45 11.56 53.10 3.90
CA ILE A 45 10.56 53.58 2.95
C ILE A 45 10.25 55.04 3.30
N GLY A 46 10.31 55.91 2.29
CA GLY A 46 10.06 57.34 2.46
C GLY A 46 10.33 58.13 1.18
N SER A 47 10.03 59.42 1.18
CA SER A 47 10.28 60.30 0.01
C SER A 47 11.73 60.76 -0.13
N SER A 48 12.59 60.45 0.83
CA SER A 48 14.02 60.74 0.74
C SER A 48 14.69 59.92 -0.36
N LYS A 49 15.53 60.54 -1.20
CA LYS A 49 16.39 59.84 -2.17
C LYS A 49 17.40 58.88 -1.54
N LYS A 50 17.59 58.96 -0.21
CA LYS A 50 18.43 58.04 0.56
C LYS A 50 17.66 56.81 1.07
N SER A 51 16.34 56.77 0.89
CA SER A 51 15.51 55.62 1.27
C SER A 51 15.81 54.43 0.37
N SER A 52 15.73 53.23 0.93
CA SER A 52 15.86 51.97 0.20
C SER A 52 14.76 51.83 -0.86
N ILE A 53 13.55 52.31 -0.54
CA ILE A 53 12.48 52.50 -1.51
C ILE A 53 11.99 53.94 -1.42
N VAL A 54 12.15 54.66 -2.54
CA VAL A 54 11.74 56.05 -2.66
C VAL A 54 10.31 56.11 -3.17
N VAL A 55 9.41 56.67 -2.37
CA VAL A 55 8.03 56.93 -2.75
C VAL A 55 7.80 58.44 -2.65
N GLU A 56 7.57 59.10 -3.77
CA GLU A 56 7.32 60.55 -3.77
C GLU A 56 6.01 60.86 -3.04
N GLY A 57 5.89 62.00 -2.37
CA GLY A 57 4.62 62.45 -1.76
C GLY A 57 4.17 61.72 -0.48
N ILE A 58 5.02 60.90 0.13
CA ILE A 58 4.89 60.49 1.55
C ILE A 58 5.95 61.21 2.40
N ASN A 59 5.94 61.00 3.72
CA ASN A 59 6.96 61.58 4.60
C ASN A 59 8.37 61.05 4.31
N THR A 60 9.37 61.85 4.68
CA THR A 60 10.78 61.59 4.37
C THR A 60 11.30 60.29 4.96
N LYS A 61 10.78 59.88 6.12
CA LYS A 61 11.00 58.59 6.76
C LYS A 61 9.65 58.09 7.25
N HIS A 62 9.01 57.24 6.45
CA HIS A 62 7.63 56.81 6.67
C HIS A 62 7.57 55.51 7.48
N CYS A 63 8.39 54.52 7.10
CA CYS A 63 8.57 53.31 7.90
C CYS A 63 9.94 52.68 7.69
N VAL A 64 10.30 51.81 8.63
CA VAL A 64 11.53 51.02 8.58
C VAL A 64 11.19 49.57 8.85
N PHE A 65 11.65 48.69 7.96
CA PHE A 65 11.65 47.25 8.17
C PHE A 65 13.03 46.85 8.66
N ASN A 66 13.10 46.16 9.79
CA ASN A 66 14.31 45.56 10.29
C ASN A 66 14.16 44.04 10.23
N PHE A 67 14.85 43.42 9.27
CA PHE A 67 14.82 41.98 9.10
C PHE A 67 15.82 41.33 10.05
N GLN A 68 15.30 40.45 10.90
CA GLN A 68 16.02 39.55 11.78
C GLN A 68 15.87 38.11 11.27
N HIS A 69 16.54 37.16 11.92
CA HIS A 69 16.64 35.79 11.43
C HIS A 69 15.28 35.10 11.22
N ASP A 70 14.38 35.24 12.20
CA ASP A 70 13.06 34.61 12.26
C ASP A 70 11.94 35.65 12.35
N SER A 71 12.23 36.92 12.11
CA SER A 71 11.21 37.95 12.15
C SER A 71 11.56 39.19 11.34
N ALA A 72 10.54 39.97 10.96
CA ALA A 72 10.70 41.34 10.50
C ALA A 72 10.02 42.28 11.49
N VAL A 73 10.76 43.25 12.00
CA VAL A 73 10.22 44.30 12.86
C VAL A 73 9.94 45.53 12.03
N ILE A 74 8.68 45.94 11.98
CA ILE A 74 8.24 47.16 11.33
C ILE A 74 8.16 48.25 12.39
N THR A 75 8.82 49.37 12.12
CA THR A 75 8.67 50.60 12.91
C THR A 75 7.94 51.64 12.07
N ALA A 76 6.74 52.00 12.52
CA ALA A 76 5.88 52.99 11.89
C ALA A 76 6.26 54.40 12.36
N TYR A 77 6.57 55.31 11.43
CA TYR A 77 6.79 56.74 11.75
C TYR A 77 5.58 57.61 11.38
N ASP A 78 4.58 57.01 10.74
CA ASP A 78 3.27 57.56 10.38
C ASP A 78 2.20 56.48 10.54
N GLU A 79 0.93 56.85 10.37
CA GLU A 79 -0.16 55.88 10.28
C GLU A 79 0.00 54.98 9.05
N ILE A 80 -0.01 53.69 9.32
CA ILE A 80 0.29 52.65 8.36
C ILE A 80 -0.72 51.54 8.54
N ILE A 81 -1.39 51.16 7.46
CA ILE A 81 -2.25 49.99 7.48
C ILE A 81 -1.49 48.82 6.84
N LEU A 82 -1.40 47.70 7.54
CA LEU A 82 -0.82 46.44 7.08
C LEU A 82 -1.93 45.44 6.78
N ASN A 83 -2.16 45.08 5.52
CA ASN A 83 -2.96 43.91 5.18
C ASN A 83 -2.12 42.67 5.43
N THR A 84 -2.64 41.74 6.21
CA THR A 84 -2.03 40.44 6.46
C THR A 84 -2.97 39.33 5.99
N ASN A 85 -2.48 38.09 5.94
CA ASN A 85 -3.33 36.91 5.71
C ASN A 85 -4.42 36.71 6.79
N LYS A 86 -4.32 37.41 7.92
CA LYS A 86 -5.31 37.40 9.01
C LYS A 86 -6.24 38.62 9.00
N GLY A 87 -6.11 39.51 8.01
CA GLY A 87 -6.84 40.76 7.90
C GLY A 87 -5.95 41.98 8.07
N GLU A 88 -6.61 43.14 8.14
CA GLU A 88 -6.00 44.45 8.18
C GLU A 88 -5.55 44.83 9.61
N VAL A 89 -4.33 45.37 9.73
CA VAL A 89 -3.72 45.82 11.00
C VAL A 89 -3.32 47.28 10.84
N CYS A 90 -3.95 48.18 11.59
CA CYS A 90 -3.56 49.58 11.62
C CYS A 90 -2.45 49.80 12.66
N LEU A 91 -1.34 50.39 12.23
CA LEU A 91 -0.22 50.83 13.06
C LEU A 91 -0.22 52.35 13.14
N GLU A 92 -0.23 52.87 14.36
CA GLU A 92 -0.08 54.28 14.63
C GLU A 92 1.39 54.70 14.65
N LYS A 93 1.62 56.01 14.63
CA LYS A 93 2.97 56.57 14.72
C LYS A 93 3.64 56.15 16.03
N GLY A 94 4.80 55.49 15.90
CA GLY A 94 5.57 54.99 17.03
C GLY A 94 5.33 53.51 17.32
N ASP A 95 4.36 52.88 16.65
CA ASP A 95 4.11 51.45 16.80
C ASP A 95 5.27 50.61 16.27
N ILE A 96 5.49 49.51 16.97
CA ILE A 96 6.44 48.47 16.61
C ILE A 96 5.65 47.19 16.41
N TYR A 97 5.73 46.63 15.21
CA TYR A 97 5.03 45.41 14.85
C TYR A 97 6.02 44.33 14.43
N THR A 98 5.93 43.16 15.06
CA THR A 98 6.82 42.03 14.77
C THR A 98 6.09 40.99 13.94
N LEU A 99 6.66 40.67 12.78
CA LEU A 99 6.24 39.60 11.90
C LEU A 99 7.12 38.39 12.16
N GLU A 100 6.60 37.31 12.74
CA GLU A 100 7.36 36.09 12.99
C GLU A 100 7.31 35.13 11.78
N PHE A 101 8.46 34.54 11.44
CA PHE A 101 8.64 33.48 10.45
C PHE A 101 8.82 32.14 11.17
N SER A 102 8.02 31.12 10.87
CA SER A 102 8.19 29.80 11.49
C SER A 102 8.12 28.66 10.47
N LYS A 103 9.05 27.71 10.56
CA LYS A 103 9.12 26.51 9.70
C LYS A 103 8.14 25.39 10.14
N ASN A 104 7.70 25.41 11.40
CA ASN A 104 7.11 24.24 12.08
C ASN A 104 5.67 24.40 12.60
N LYS A 105 4.98 25.50 12.29
CA LYS A 105 3.52 25.52 12.43
C LYS A 105 2.93 25.10 11.09
N ILE A 106 2.27 23.94 11.09
CA ILE A 106 1.21 23.65 10.13
C ILE A 106 0.22 24.81 10.25
N ILE A 107 0.38 25.82 9.40
CA ILE A 107 -0.66 26.77 9.07
C ILE A 107 -1.46 26.03 8.00
N GLU A 108 -2.72 25.74 8.32
CA GLU A 108 -3.64 25.07 7.40
C GLU A 108 -3.60 25.77 6.02
N ALA A 109 -3.34 24.96 4.99
CA ALA A 109 -3.56 25.20 3.57
C ALA A 109 -3.08 26.54 2.98
N HIS A 110 -2.05 26.48 2.13
CA HIS A 110 -1.62 27.54 1.20
C HIS A 110 -1.13 28.85 1.84
N THR A 111 0.12 28.89 2.30
CA THR A 111 0.78 30.15 2.65
C THR A 111 1.80 30.56 1.59
N LEU A 112 1.31 31.16 0.51
CA LEU A 112 1.92 32.39 0.02
C LEU A 112 1.56 33.45 1.07
N LEU A 113 2.54 33.94 1.84
CA LEU A 113 2.30 35.09 2.71
C LEU A 113 2.32 36.33 1.82
N GLU A 114 1.17 36.69 1.28
CA GLU A 114 0.90 38.00 0.70
C GLU A 114 0.46 38.93 1.84
N TRP A 115 1.23 39.99 2.09
CA TRP A 115 0.85 41.11 2.96
C TRP A 115 0.70 42.35 2.09
N GLY A 116 -0.12 43.35 2.42
CA GLY A 116 -0.40 44.53 1.60
C GLY A 116 -0.49 45.83 2.41
N LEU A 117 0.47 46.75 2.38
CA LEU A 117 0.42 47.99 3.17
C LEU A 117 -0.50 49.04 2.53
N GLU A 118 -1.68 49.32 3.06
CA GLU A 118 -2.55 50.36 2.52
C GLU A 118 -2.27 51.75 3.16
N ILE A 119 -1.31 52.52 2.64
CA ILE A 119 -1.14 53.93 3.04
C ILE A 119 -2.20 54.77 2.35
N ARG A 120 -3.25 55.16 3.09
CA ARG A 120 -4.32 55.97 2.51
C ARG A 120 -4.03 57.48 2.42
N PRO A 121 -4.71 58.16 1.48
CA PRO A 121 -5.45 57.52 0.41
C PRO A 121 -4.45 57.22 -0.70
N TYR A 122 -4.40 55.96 -1.13
CA TYR A 122 -3.89 55.50 -2.42
C TYR A 122 -2.54 54.75 -2.53
N THR A 123 -1.83 54.27 -1.50
CA THR A 123 -0.69 53.34 -1.71
C THR A 123 -0.96 51.98 -1.09
N VAL A 124 -0.69 50.88 -1.80
CA VAL A 124 -0.83 49.46 -1.41
C VAL A 124 0.52 48.76 -1.56
N ILE A 125 1.20 48.37 -0.48
CA ILE A 125 2.52 47.68 -0.53
C ILE A 125 2.36 46.17 -0.33
N ASN A 126 2.24 45.42 -1.42
CA ASN A 126 2.22 43.97 -1.37
C ASN A 126 3.59 43.35 -1.08
N ILE A 127 3.82 42.83 0.13
CA ILE A 127 5.00 42.05 0.49
C ILE A 127 4.69 40.56 0.31
N THR A 128 5.37 39.90 -0.63
CA THR A 128 5.36 38.45 -0.80
C THR A 128 6.65 37.85 -0.25
N ILE A 129 6.57 37.20 0.91
CA ILE A 129 7.71 36.43 1.44
C ILE A 129 7.60 34.99 0.98
N THR A 130 8.60 34.55 0.23
CA THR A 130 8.73 33.19 -0.27
C THR A 130 9.96 32.56 0.40
N SER A 131 9.78 31.40 1.03
CA SER A 131 10.93 30.60 1.47
C SER A 131 11.81 30.25 0.27
N GLU A 132 13.08 29.93 0.50
CA GLU A 132 13.96 29.37 -0.54
C GLU A 132 13.33 28.16 -1.24
N GLU A 133 12.59 27.33 -0.49
CA GLU A 133 11.76 26.27 -1.04
C GLU A 133 10.70 26.80 -2.02
N GLY A 134 9.90 27.79 -1.61
CA GLY A 134 8.84 28.35 -2.45
C GLY A 134 9.40 29.00 -3.72
N LEU A 135 10.60 29.59 -3.66
CA LEU A 135 11.32 30.08 -4.84
C LEU A 135 11.73 28.94 -5.76
N ALA A 136 12.31 27.88 -5.21
CA ALA A 136 12.69 26.70 -5.98
C ALA A 136 11.47 26.06 -6.65
N LYS A 137 10.31 26.05 -5.97
CA LYS A 137 9.03 25.59 -6.52
C LYS A 137 8.51 26.50 -7.64
N LYS A 138 8.52 27.83 -7.46
CA LYS A 138 8.16 28.79 -8.52
C LYS A 138 9.05 28.67 -9.76
N GLY A 139 10.36 28.56 -9.57
CA GLY A 139 11.32 28.36 -10.66
C GLY A 139 11.09 27.04 -11.41
N MET A 140 10.72 25.98 -10.69
CA MET A 140 10.33 24.70 -11.27
C MET A 140 9.01 24.81 -12.05
N GLU A 141 7.97 25.45 -11.49
CA GLU A 141 6.70 25.65 -12.17
C GLU A 141 6.88 26.45 -13.46
N HIS A 142 7.66 27.53 -13.42
CA HIS A 142 8.03 28.31 -14.60
C HIS A 142 8.79 27.49 -15.65
N TYR A 143 9.72 26.63 -15.22
CA TYR A 143 10.42 25.70 -16.13
C TYR A 143 9.42 24.74 -16.81
N LEU A 144 8.46 24.20 -16.06
CA LEU A 144 7.44 23.29 -16.60
C LEU A 144 6.53 24.01 -17.60
N GLU A 145 6.10 25.24 -17.31
CA GLU A 145 5.28 26.07 -18.22
C GLU A 145 6.04 26.44 -19.50
N THR A 146 7.37 26.62 -19.41
CA THR A 146 8.21 26.92 -20.57
C THR A 146 8.47 25.66 -21.42
N LYS A 147 8.62 24.50 -20.79
CA LYS A 147 8.96 23.24 -21.48
C LYS A 147 7.73 22.49 -22.02
N TYR A 148 6.59 22.60 -21.36
CA TYR A 148 5.37 21.86 -21.68
C TYR A 148 4.19 22.84 -21.85
N GLU A 149 3.41 22.66 -22.91
CA GLU A 149 2.18 23.45 -23.14
C GLU A 149 1.14 23.30 -22.00
N PHE A 150 1.22 22.21 -21.26
CA PHE A 150 0.35 21.90 -20.14
C PHE A 150 1.16 21.22 -19.03
N ALA A 151 0.96 21.65 -17.79
CA ALA A 151 1.50 20.97 -16.62
C ALA A 151 0.52 21.07 -15.45
N LYS A 152 -0.04 19.92 -15.03
CA LYS A 152 -0.94 19.85 -13.87
C LYS A 152 -0.38 18.92 -12.82
N LYS A 153 -0.14 19.42 -11.60
CA LYS A 153 0.26 18.58 -10.47
C LYS A 153 -0.82 17.55 -10.16
N ILE A 154 -0.44 16.28 -10.07
CA ILE A 154 -1.34 15.16 -9.75
C ILE A 154 -0.92 14.41 -8.48
N PHE A 155 0.32 14.61 -8.00
CA PHE A 155 0.83 14.00 -6.78
C PHE A 155 1.95 14.86 -6.19
N GLU A 156 2.02 14.88 -4.86
CA GLU A 156 3.05 15.55 -4.07
C GLU A 156 3.38 14.70 -2.84
N SER A 157 4.66 14.60 -2.54
CA SER A 157 5.21 13.94 -1.36
C SER A 157 6.48 14.67 -0.94
N GLU A 158 7.01 14.37 0.24
CA GLU A 158 8.27 14.93 0.74
C GLU A 158 9.46 14.73 -0.21
N ARG A 159 9.38 13.75 -1.13
CA ARG A 159 10.48 13.41 -2.04
C ARG A 159 10.21 13.70 -3.49
N TYR A 160 8.96 13.62 -3.94
CA TYR A 160 8.64 13.73 -5.36
C TYR A 160 7.38 14.55 -5.60
N LEU A 161 7.43 15.33 -6.67
CA LEU A 161 6.27 15.93 -7.32
C LEU A 161 5.99 15.21 -8.63
N ILE A 162 4.72 15.00 -8.98
CA ILE A 162 4.34 14.44 -10.26
C ILE A 162 3.37 15.38 -10.96
N TYR A 163 3.73 15.80 -12.16
CA TYR A 163 2.91 16.64 -13.03
C TYR A 163 2.47 15.84 -14.25
N ARG A 164 1.19 15.89 -14.59
CA ARG A 164 0.71 15.45 -15.89
C ARG A 164 1.04 16.53 -16.92
N VAL A 165 1.79 16.16 -17.96
CA VAL A 165 2.27 17.11 -18.98
C VAL A 165 1.68 16.87 -20.36
N SER A 166 1.09 15.70 -20.61
CA SER A 166 0.37 15.41 -21.85
C SER A 166 -0.73 14.36 -21.62
N LYS A 167 -1.36 13.91 -22.70
CA LYS A 167 -2.31 12.78 -22.63
C LYS A 167 -1.64 11.49 -22.16
N ASP A 168 -0.39 11.27 -22.55
CA ASP A 168 0.34 10.01 -22.42
C ASP A 168 1.65 10.13 -21.61
N SER A 169 1.88 11.26 -20.94
CA SER A 169 3.09 11.52 -20.15
C SER A 169 2.79 12.20 -18.81
N VAL A 170 3.58 11.82 -17.81
CA VAL A 170 3.78 12.59 -16.58
C VAL A 170 5.27 12.82 -16.38
N VAL A 171 5.60 13.85 -15.63
CA VAL A 171 6.97 14.14 -15.21
C VAL A 171 7.05 13.93 -13.71
N LYS A 172 7.94 13.02 -13.28
CA LYS A 172 8.28 12.82 -11.86
C LYS A 172 9.54 13.64 -11.58
N ILE A 173 9.43 14.58 -10.64
CA ILE A 173 10.47 15.53 -10.29
C ILE A 173 10.88 15.25 -8.85
N LEU A 174 12.19 15.21 -8.58
CA LEU A 174 12.71 15.22 -7.22
C LEU A 174 12.28 16.52 -6.54
N HIS A 175 11.73 16.42 -5.33
CA HIS A 175 11.21 17.58 -4.62
C HIS A 175 12.29 18.66 -4.50
N PRO A 176 11.99 19.95 -4.73
CA PRO A 176 12.99 21.02 -4.70
C PRO A 176 13.84 21.07 -3.42
N TYR A 177 13.33 20.57 -2.29
CA TYR A 177 14.08 20.36 -1.04
C TYR A 177 15.42 19.63 -1.22
N HIS A 178 15.45 18.67 -2.14
CA HIS A 178 16.60 17.78 -2.32
C HIS A 178 17.46 18.19 -3.53
N LYS A 179 17.17 19.33 -4.17
CA LYS A 179 17.87 19.79 -5.37
C LYS A 179 19.36 20.07 -5.12
N GLU A 180 19.70 20.56 -3.93
CA GLU A 180 21.09 20.90 -3.58
C GLU A 180 21.87 19.69 -3.03
N GLU A 181 21.16 18.62 -2.70
CA GLU A 181 21.76 17.38 -2.21
C GLU A 181 22.28 16.56 -3.40
N GLN A 182 23.52 16.82 -3.81
CA GLN A 182 24.16 16.16 -4.96
C GLN A 182 24.04 14.63 -4.94
N LEU A 183 24.13 14.01 -3.75
CA LEU A 183 23.96 12.57 -3.60
C LEU A 183 22.53 12.12 -3.97
N GLN A 184 21.50 12.83 -3.53
CA GLN A 184 20.11 12.52 -3.89
C GLN A 184 19.86 12.75 -5.38
N VAL A 185 20.36 13.84 -5.95
CA VAL A 185 20.23 14.12 -7.39
C VAL A 185 20.90 13.01 -8.21
N MET A 186 22.11 12.60 -7.83
CA MET A 186 22.83 11.51 -8.48
C MET A 186 22.10 10.17 -8.34
N GLU A 187 21.59 9.84 -7.15
CA GLU A 187 20.78 8.64 -6.94
C GLU A 187 19.51 8.62 -7.78
N PHE A 188 18.85 9.77 -7.94
CA PHE A 188 17.64 9.89 -8.75
C PHE A 188 17.93 9.47 -10.19
N PHE A 189 18.97 10.04 -10.80
CA PHE A 189 19.35 9.72 -12.17
C PHE A 189 19.88 8.29 -12.31
N ASN A 190 20.64 7.79 -11.33
CA ASN A 190 21.11 6.41 -11.36
C ASN A 190 19.95 5.41 -11.33
N VAL A 191 18.94 5.66 -10.50
CA VAL A 191 17.73 4.82 -10.46
C VAL A 191 16.94 4.95 -11.76
N ALA A 192 16.74 6.17 -12.27
CA ALA A 192 16.00 6.39 -13.51
C ALA A 192 16.69 5.70 -14.71
N LYS A 193 18.02 5.82 -14.83
CA LYS A 193 18.80 5.17 -15.89
C LYS A 193 18.69 3.65 -15.81
N ARG A 194 18.89 3.06 -14.62
CA ARG A 194 18.76 1.60 -14.42
C ARG A 194 17.36 1.10 -14.75
N VAL A 195 16.30 1.82 -14.37
CA VAL A 195 14.92 1.42 -14.65
C VAL A 195 14.57 1.56 -16.13
N ALA A 196 15.14 2.56 -16.82
CA ALA A 196 14.95 2.73 -18.25
C ALA A 196 15.54 1.58 -19.09
N GLU A 197 16.51 0.83 -18.56
CA GLU A 197 17.10 -0.35 -19.19
C GLU A 197 16.27 -1.64 -19.03
N ILE A 198 15.28 -1.64 -18.13
CA ILE A 198 14.48 -2.83 -17.81
C ILE A 198 13.28 -2.92 -18.74
N GLU A 199 13.28 -3.91 -19.62
CA GLU A 199 12.13 -4.21 -20.48
C GLU A 199 11.10 -5.05 -19.72
N CYS A 200 10.05 -4.41 -19.21
CA CYS A 200 8.97 -5.09 -18.51
C CYS A 200 7.63 -4.36 -18.68
N ASP A 201 6.59 -5.04 -19.15
CA ASP A 201 5.28 -4.42 -19.40
C ASP A 201 4.67 -3.79 -18.14
N ILE A 202 4.85 -4.41 -16.96
CA ILE A 202 4.37 -3.79 -15.73
C ILE A 202 5.13 -2.51 -15.37
N LEU A 203 6.39 -2.34 -15.76
CA LEU A 203 7.13 -1.12 -15.49
C LEU A 203 6.66 -0.01 -16.44
N ARG A 204 6.47 1.19 -15.89
CA ARG A 204 6.19 2.37 -16.73
C ARG A 204 7.45 2.81 -17.43
N ASN A 205 7.36 3.01 -18.75
CA ASN A 205 8.48 3.41 -19.56
C ASN A 205 8.96 4.82 -19.20
N ILE A 206 10.27 4.96 -19.02
CA ILE A 206 10.95 6.26 -18.87
C ILE A 206 11.30 6.75 -20.28
N LYS A 207 10.73 7.89 -20.68
CA LYS A 207 10.89 8.47 -22.02
C LYS A 207 12.14 9.34 -22.12
N SER A 208 12.40 10.13 -21.09
CA SER A 208 13.52 11.08 -21.05
C SER A 208 13.82 11.52 -19.61
N PHE A 209 14.99 12.11 -19.41
CA PHE A 209 15.38 12.79 -18.18
C PHE A 209 16.24 14.01 -18.53
N ASP A 210 16.23 15.03 -17.67
CA ASP A 210 17.00 16.28 -17.86
C ASP A 210 17.81 16.55 -16.59
N GLU A 211 19.08 16.93 -16.75
CA GLU A 211 19.99 17.18 -15.63
C GLU A 211 19.82 18.58 -15.03
N LYS A 212 19.20 19.53 -15.73
CA LYS A 212 18.99 20.91 -15.24
C LYS A 212 17.96 20.99 -14.11
N LEU A 213 17.00 20.08 -14.11
CA LEU A 213 16.00 19.88 -13.07
C LEU A 213 15.87 18.37 -12.89
N PRO A 214 16.14 17.78 -11.71
CA PRO A 214 16.10 16.33 -11.50
C PRO A 214 14.71 15.74 -11.75
N HIS A 215 14.41 15.41 -12.99
CA HIS A 215 13.14 14.85 -13.42
C HIS A 215 13.28 13.76 -14.46
N ALA A 216 12.27 12.89 -14.49
CA ALA A 216 12.09 11.89 -15.54
C ALA A 216 10.67 11.98 -16.09
N GLU A 217 10.56 12.04 -17.41
CA GLU A 217 9.28 11.90 -18.10
C GLU A 217 8.95 10.41 -18.24
N ILE A 218 7.77 10.01 -17.79
CA ILE A 218 7.31 8.62 -17.77
C ILE A 218 5.91 8.49 -18.37
N GLU A 219 5.63 7.36 -19.01
CA GLU A 219 4.35 7.03 -19.64
C GLU A 219 3.15 7.24 -18.69
N PHE A 220 2.20 8.14 -18.96
CA PHE A 220 0.99 8.30 -18.15
C PHE A 220 0.13 7.04 -18.17
N PHE A 221 -0.27 6.56 -16.99
CA PHE A 221 -1.19 5.44 -16.86
C PHE A 221 -2.54 5.92 -16.31
N GLN A 222 -3.62 5.66 -17.05
CA GLN A 222 -4.97 5.99 -16.62
C GLN A 222 -5.51 4.93 -15.66
N GLY A 223 -5.25 5.13 -14.37
CA GLY A 223 -5.72 4.26 -13.30
C GLY A 223 -5.63 4.95 -11.94
N GLU A 224 -5.84 4.17 -10.89
CA GLU A 224 -5.64 4.59 -9.50
C GLU A 224 -4.64 3.68 -8.80
N THR A 225 -4.08 4.11 -7.67
CA THR A 225 -3.22 3.24 -6.87
C THR A 225 -4.02 2.06 -6.33
N LEU A 226 -3.36 0.91 -6.15
CA LEU A 226 -3.95 -0.26 -5.52
C LEU A 226 -4.40 0.05 -4.09
N GLN A 227 -3.73 0.99 -3.43
CA GLN A 227 -4.16 1.55 -2.14
C GLN A 227 -5.56 2.20 -2.24
N ASN A 228 -5.78 3.08 -3.22
CA ASN A 228 -7.08 3.75 -3.42
C ASN A 228 -8.16 2.74 -3.86
N TYR A 229 -7.79 1.78 -4.72
CA TYR A 229 -8.68 0.71 -5.15
C TYR A 229 -9.15 -0.15 -3.95
N LEU A 230 -8.22 -0.53 -3.06
CA LEU A 230 -8.53 -1.25 -1.83
C LEU A 230 -9.30 -0.40 -0.82
N ALA A 231 -9.04 0.90 -0.71
CA ALA A 231 -9.80 1.78 0.19
C ALA A 231 -11.29 1.81 -0.19
N LYS A 232 -11.61 1.77 -1.49
CA LYS A 232 -12.99 1.72 -1.99
C LYS A 232 -13.64 0.34 -1.81
N LYS A 233 -12.89 -0.73 -2.11
CA LYS A 233 -13.42 -2.10 -2.16
C LYS A 233 -13.33 -2.87 -0.84
N GLY A 234 -12.50 -2.39 0.09
CA GLY A 234 -12.10 -3.08 1.33
C GLY A 234 -11.07 -4.18 1.08
N LYS A 235 -11.39 -5.15 0.23
CA LYS A 235 -10.53 -6.26 -0.18
C LYS A 235 -10.84 -6.73 -1.61
N LEU A 236 -9.92 -7.48 -2.21
CA LEU A 236 -10.09 -8.07 -3.53
C LEU A 236 -10.65 -9.50 -3.41
N SER A 237 -11.37 -9.93 -4.46
CA SER A 237 -11.63 -11.36 -4.64
C SER A 237 -10.32 -12.10 -4.86
N TYR A 238 -10.27 -13.40 -4.56
CA TYR A 238 -9.07 -14.20 -4.76
C TYR A 238 -8.59 -14.15 -6.21
N LYS A 239 -9.51 -14.26 -7.17
CA LYS A 239 -9.25 -14.12 -8.61
C LYS A 239 -8.56 -12.80 -8.95
N GLU A 240 -9.06 -11.67 -8.47
CA GLU A 240 -8.45 -10.35 -8.73
C GLU A 240 -7.09 -10.20 -8.05
N ALA A 241 -6.99 -10.56 -6.76
CA ALA A 241 -5.73 -10.50 -6.02
C ALA A 241 -4.64 -11.31 -6.72
N ARG A 242 -4.99 -12.50 -7.22
CA ARG A 242 -4.08 -13.37 -7.97
C ARG A 242 -3.64 -12.77 -9.30
N MET A 243 -4.54 -12.11 -10.04
CA MET A 243 -4.16 -11.42 -11.28
C MET A 243 -3.15 -10.29 -11.03
N VAL A 244 -3.39 -9.47 -10.02
CA VAL A 244 -2.46 -8.41 -9.63
C VAL A 244 -1.15 -9.00 -9.13
N PHE A 245 -1.23 -10.04 -8.30
CA PHE A 245 -0.06 -10.69 -7.73
C PHE A 245 0.81 -11.38 -8.79
N ALA A 246 0.22 -12.02 -9.80
CA ALA A 246 0.96 -12.57 -10.93
C ALA A 246 1.79 -11.50 -11.65
N LYS A 247 1.22 -10.32 -11.87
CA LYS A 247 1.94 -9.17 -12.44
C LYS A 247 3.07 -8.68 -11.52
N ILE A 248 2.85 -8.64 -10.21
CA ILE A 248 3.92 -8.32 -9.24
C ILE A 248 5.05 -9.36 -9.33
N ILE A 249 4.75 -10.65 -9.43
CA ILE A 249 5.79 -11.68 -9.55
C ILE A 249 6.54 -11.57 -10.89
N GLU A 250 5.85 -11.25 -11.98
CA GLU A 250 6.46 -10.95 -13.29
C GLU A 250 7.45 -9.78 -13.22
N LEU A 251 7.10 -8.71 -12.48
CA LEU A 251 8.00 -7.60 -12.19
C LEU A 251 9.27 -8.10 -11.50
N LEU A 252 9.11 -8.82 -10.38
CA LEU A 252 10.23 -9.24 -9.55
C LEU A 252 11.17 -10.23 -10.26
N GLN A 253 10.61 -11.15 -11.05
CA GLN A 253 11.38 -12.05 -11.91
C GLN A 253 12.18 -11.27 -12.95
N THR A 254 11.61 -10.21 -13.51
CA THR A 254 12.31 -9.37 -14.48
C THR A 254 13.41 -8.56 -13.81
N THR A 255 13.12 -7.85 -12.72
CA THR A 255 14.11 -6.99 -12.05
C THR A 255 15.28 -7.78 -11.47
N GLU A 256 15.08 -9.03 -11.03
CA GLU A 256 16.17 -9.91 -10.60
C GLU A 256 17.21 -10.14 -11.71
N LYS A 257 16.77 -10.32 -12.97
CA LYS A 257 17.68 -10.51 -14.13
C LYS A 257 18.57 -9.30 -14.40
N TYR A 258 18.13 -8.12 -13.98
CA TYR A 258 18.85 -6.86 -14.12
C TYR A 258 19.61 -6.46 -12.84
N ASP A 259 19.71 -7.35 -11.84
CA ASP A 259 20.29 -7.08 -10.51
C ASP A 259 19.69 -5.80 -9.88
N TYR A 260 18.36 -5.66 -10.05
CA TYR A 260 17.58 -4.54 -9.54
C TYR A 260 16.64 -5.03 -8.45
N VAL A 261 16.74 -4.39 -7.28
CA VAL A 261 15.80 -4.56 -6.16
C VAL A 261 14.88 -3.34 -6.15
N CYS A 262 13.56 -3.57 -6.13
CA CYS A 262 12.57 -2.50 -6.15
C CYS A 262 12.63 -1.63 -4.89
N LYS A 263 12.82 -2.25 -3.72
CA LYS A 263 12.99 -1.62 -2.38
C LYS A 263 11.82 -0.76 -1.89
N ASN A 264 10.80 -0.55 -2.71
CA ASN A 264 9.63 0.22 -2.38
C ASN A 264 8.36 -0.41 -2.96
N LEU A 265 8.29 -1.73 -2.94
CA LEU A 265 7.12 -2.47 -3.37
C LEU A 265 6.01 -2.30 -2.30
N ASN A 266 5.01 -1.48 -2.61
CA ASN A 266 3.86 -1.20 -1.73
C ASN A 266 2.60 -0.88 -2.56
N LEU A 267 1.45 -0.71 -1.89
CA LEU A 267 0.18 -0.46 -2.55
C LEU A 267 0.06 0.91 -3.24
N ASP A 268 0.83 1.92 -2.82
CA ASP A 268 0.84 3.26 -3.42
C ASP A 268 1.55 3.26 -4.78
N ASN A 269 2.49 2.33 -4.97
CA ASN A 269 3.33 2.22 -6.16
C ASN A 269 2.82 1.25 -7.22
N ILE A 270 1.70 0.57 -6.96
CA ILE A 270 1.02 -0.31 -7.92
C ILE A 270 -0.21 0.44 -8.40
N LEU A 271 -0.35 0.60 -9.71
CA LEU A 271 -1.48 1.25 -10.35
C LEU A 271 -2.38 0.20 -11.00
N CYS A 272 -3.69 0.34 -10.79
CA CYS A 272 -4.73 -0.50 -11.39
C CYS A 272 -5.59 0.34 -12.34
N GLY A 273 -5.69 -0.11 -13.59
CA GLY A 273 -6.43 0.57 -14.65
C GLY A 273 -7.67 -0.20 -15.09
N ARG A 274 -8.23 0.21 -16.24
CA ARG A 274 -9.30 -0.54 -16.91
C ARG A 274 -8.77 -1.88 -17.44
N GLU A 275 -9.68 -2.79 -17.72
CA GLU A 275 -9.36 -4.09 -18.38
C GLU A 275 -8.30 -4.93 -17.65
N LYS A 276 -8.21 -4.78 -16.31
CA LYS A 276 -7.27 -5.51 -15.44
C LYS A 276 -5.79 -5.19 -15.74
N GLN A 277 -5.50 -4.03 -16.32
CA GLN A 277 -4.14 -3.55 -16.47
C GLN A 277 -3.54 -3.19 -15.10
N VAL A 278 -2.30 -3.61 -14.88
CA VAL A 278 -1.52 -3.32 -13.68
C VAL A 278 -0.19 -2.73 -14.12
N LYS A 279 0.20 -1.59 -13.55
CA LYS A 279 1.50 -0.96 -13.77
C LYS A 279 2.18 -0.68 -12.44
N PHE A 280 3.51 -0.64 -12.43
CA PHE A 280 4.34 -0.28 -11.31
C PHE A 280 5.01 1.07 -11.58
N THR A 281 4.96 1.95 -10.59
CA THR A 281 5.52 3.31 -10.68
C THR A 281 6.55 3.59 -9.58
N GLY A 282 6.87 2.59 -8.77
CA GLY A 282 7.66 2.70 -7.54
C GLY A 282 9.18 2.62 -7.72
N TRP A 283 9.73 3.19 -8.79
CA TRP A 283 11.17 3.38 -8.88
C TRP A 283 11.56 4.57 -7.98
N ASN A 284 12.13 4.26 -6.82
CA ASN A 284 12.48 5.27 -5.82
C ASN A 284 13.95 5.16 -5.43
N MET A 285 14.49 6.29 -4.97
CA MET A 285 15.79 6.33 -4.31
C MET A 285 15.67 5.67 -2.94
N THR A 286 16.64 4.83 -2.59
CA THR A 286 16.77 4.33 -1.23
C THR A 286 17.49 5.41 -0.46
N LEU A 287 16.81 6.15 0.44
CA LEU A 287 17.56 7.00 1.35
C LEU A 287 18.37 6.08 2.26
N VAL A 288 19.69 6.12 2.13
CA VAL A 288 20.58 5.49 3.09
C VAL A 288 20.34 6.16 4.43
N GLY A 289 19.79 5.41 5.40
CA GLY A 289 19.62 5.88 6.79
C GLY A 289 18.33 6.63 7.11
N ALA A 290 17.40 6.85 6.17
CA ALA A 290 16.09 7.41 6.52
C ALA A 290 15.09 6.29 6.84
N MET A 291 14.52 6.33 8.05
CA MET A 291 13.39 5.49 8.42
C MET A 291 12.23 5.77 7.45
N PRO A 292 11.60 4.73 6.87
CA PRO A 292 10.35 4.92 6.13
C PRO A 292 9.30 5.53 7.03
N SER A 293 8.28 6.17 6.44
CA SER A 293 7.08 6.51 7.20
C SER A 293 6.56 5.25 7.93
N SER A 294 5.97 5.42 9.12
CA SER A 294 5.41 4.30 9.90
C SER A 294 4.46 3.43 9.08
N ARG A 295 3.74 4.02 8.12
CA ARG A 295 2.86 3.32 7.18
C ARG A 295 3.60 2.42 6.20
N HIS A 296 4.77 2.82 5.71
CA HIS A 296 5.55 2.05 4.73
C HIS A 296 6.47 1.01 5.37
N ALA A 297 6.80 1.19 6.65
CA ALA A 297 7.62 0.25 7.41
C ALA A 297 7.04 -1.18 7.44
N LEU A 298 5.71 -1.32 7.43
CA LEU A 298 5.01 -2.62 7.44
C LEU A 298 5.21 -3.46 6.17
N TYR A 299 5.68 -2.87 5.06
CA TYR A 299 6.00 -3.61 3.84
C TYR A 299 7.45 -4.09 3.81
N LEU A 300 8.33 -3.46 4.60
CA LEU A 300 9.77 -3.73 4.52
C LEU A 300 10.11 -5.08 5.13
N ALA A 301 10.99 -5.80 4.45
CA ALA A 301 11.57 -7.03 4.96
C ALA A 301 12.44 -6.78 6.22
N PRO A 302 12.56 -7.75 7.14
CA PRO A 302 13.30 -7.61 8.39
C PRO A 302 14.76 -7.17 8.25
N GLU A 303 15.44 -7.57 7.19
CA GLU A 303 16.81 -7.16 6.87
C GLU A 303 16.96 -5.63 6.75
N TYR A 304 15.92 -4.90 6.29
CA TYR A 304 15.96 -3.43 6.29
C TYR A 304 15.97 -2.85 7.70
N ILE A 305 15.16 -3.43 8.59
CA ILE A 305 15.07 -3.00 9.98
C ILE A 305 16.38 -3.29 10.73
N ARG A 306 17.05 -4.39 10.37
CA ARG A 306 18.37 -4.77 10.90
C ARG A 306 19.55 -3.99 10.31
N GLY A 307 19.32 -3.16 9.28
CA GLY A 307 20.37 -2.44 8.57
C GLY A 307 21.26 -3.35 7.70
N GLU A 308 20.78 -4.55 7.36
CA GLU A 308 21.47 -5.51 6.50
C GLU A 308 21.28 -5.13 5.02
N LYS A 309 22.18 -5.61 4.15
CA LYS A 309 22.07 -5.37 2.71
C LYS A 309 20.89 -6.16 2.13
N PRO A 310 19.86 -5.51 1.54
CA PRO A 310 18.72 -6.21 0.99
C PRO A 310 19.10 -7.00 -0.26
N THR A 311 18.43 -8.14 -0.45
CA THR A 311 18.52 -9.00 -1.63
C THR A 311 17.19 -8.95 -2.40
N PRO A 312 17.07 -9.50 -3.62
CA PRO A 312 15.78 -9.62 -4.31
C PRO A 312 14.69 -10.33 -3.47
N LEU A 313 15.08 -11.17 -2.52
CA LEU A 313 14.16 -11.84 -1.59
C LEU A 313 13.47 -10.86 -0.63
N ALA A 314 13.98 -9.65 -0.45
CA ALA A 314 13.32 -8.58 0.32
C ALA A 314 12.05 -8.10 -0.38
N ASP A 315 12.03 -8.07 -1.71
CA ASP A 315 10.83 -7.74 -2.48
C ASP A 315 9.81 -8.89 -2.45
N VAL A 316 10.26 -10.15 -2.33
CA VAL A 316 9.36 -11.31 -2.10
C VAL A 316 8.59 -11.13 -0.79
N TYR A 317 9.25 -10.70 0.28
CA TYR A 317 8.58 -10.38 1.55
C TYR A 317 7.50 -9.31 1.36
N SER A 318 7.89 -8.20 0.71
CA SER A 318 6.99 -7.07 0.42
C SER A 318 5.77 -7.51 -0.41
N ALA A 319 5.98 -8.39 -1.39
CA ALA A 319 4.92 -8.97 -2.21
C ALA A 319 3.97 -9.84 -1.38
N GLY A 320 4.48 -10.58 -0.38
CA GLY A 320 3.67 -11.36 0.56
C GLY A 320 2.76 -10.48 1.42
N ILE A 321 3.28 -9.36 1.93
CA ILE A 321 2.48 -8.36 2.65
C ILE A 321 1.36 -7.81 1.76
N ILE A 322 1.69 -7.43 0.53
CA ILE A 322 0.72 -6.92 -0.45
C ILE A 322 -0.36 -7.95 -0.75
N PHE A 323 0.02 -9.21 -0.97
CA PHE A 323 -0.94 -10.27 -1.26
C PHE A 323 -1.91 -10.52 -0.11
N TYR A 324 -1.40 -10.64 1.12
CA TYR A 324 -2.24 -10.75 2.32
C TYR A 324 -3.16 -9.52 2.47
N ARG A 325 -2.63 -8.31 2.22
CA ARG A 325 -3.40 -7.06 2.31
C ARG A 325 -4.51 -6.99 1.28
N MET A 326 -4.28 -7.51 0.06
CA MET A 326 -5.29 -7.58 -1.00
C MET A 326 -6.44 -8.51 -0.63
N VAL A 327 -6.16 -9.71 -0.12
CA VAL A 327 -7.20 -10.73 0.14
C VAL A 327 -7.94 -10.54 1.47
N THR A 328 -7.29 -9.93 2.46
CA THR A 328 -7.89 -9.75 3.80
C THR A 328 -8.39 -8.34 4.06
N GLY A 329 -7.86 -7.33 3.36
CA GLY A 329 -8.11 -5.93 3.71
C GLY A 329 -7.38 -5.49 5.00
N ARG A 330 -6.42 -6.28 5.52
CA ARG A 330 -5.68 -6.00 6.76
C ARG A 330 -4.18 -6.27 6.56
N PHE A 331 -3.34 -5.67 7.40
CA PHE A 331 -1.93 -6.05 7.48
C PHE A 331 -1.76 -7.32 8.33
N PRO A 332 -0.71 -8.12 8.10
CA PRO A 332 -0.40 -9.26 8.97
C PRO A 332 0.09 -8.81 10.36
N PHE A 333 0.66 -7.61 10.46
CA PHE A 333 1.07 -6.98 11.72
C PHE A 333 0.17 -5.78 12.03
N VAL A 334 -0.11 -5.54 13.31
CA VAL A 334 -1.06 -4.53 13.78
C VAL A 334 -0.49 -3.12 13.69
N SER A 335 0.80 -2.95 13.99
CA SER A 335 1.50 -1.65 13.91
C SER A 335 2.98 -1.80 13.57
N SER A 336 3.62 -0.69 13.19
CA SER A 336 5.07 -0.63 12.93
C SER A 336 5.87 -1.03 14.16
N GLU A 337 5.44 -0.62 15.36
CA GLU A 337 6.13 -0.91 16.62
C GLU A 337 5.99 -2.39 16.99
N GLU A 338 4.82 -3.01 16.75
CA GLU A 338 4.65 -4.45 16.94
C GLU A 338 5.55 -5.23 15.97
N TYR A 339 5.58 -4.81 14.71
CA TYR A 339 6.42 -5.43 13.68
C TYR A 339 7.90 -5.35 14.05
N GLU A 340 8.40 -4.17 14.40
CA GLU A 340 9.79 -3.95 14.80
C GLU A 340 10.15 -4.81 16.03
N LYS A 341 9.29 -4.85 17.05
CA LYS A 341 9.48 -5.73 18.21
C LYS A 341 9.55 -7.20 17.83
N ARG A 342 8.71 -7.67 16.89
CA ARG A 342 8.77 -9.05 16.40
C ARG A 342 10.10 -9.30 15.69
N VAL A 343 10.55 -8.39 14.83
CA VAL A 343 11.84 -8.50 14.10
C VAL A 343 13.02 -8.60 15.07
N LEU A 344 13.06 -7.74 16.08
CA LEU A 344 14.11 -7.73 17.10
C LEU A 344 14.12 -9.00 17.96
N ASN A 345 12.94 -9.57 18.24
CA ASN A 345 12.79 -10.82 18.99
C ASN A 345 12.80 -12.08 18.10
N ASN A 346 13.10 -11.93 16.80
CA ASN A 346 13.06 -13.00 15.80
C ASN A 346 11.79 -13.87 15.85
N LYS A 347 10.62 -13.23 15.99
CA LYS A 347 9.31 -13.88 16.09
C LYS A 347 8.47 -13.65 14.82
N PRO A 348 8.70 -14.44 13.74
CA PRO A 348 7.92 -14.31 12.51
C PRO A 348 6.45 -14.63 12.74
N ILE A 349 5.59 -14.19 11.82
CA ILE A 349 4.17 -14.53 11.85
C ILE A 349 3.97 -15.99 11.44
N THR A 350 3.10 -16.72 12.14
CA THR A 350 2.84 -18.13 11.85
C THR A 350 1.66 -18.33 10.90
N LYS A 351 1.61 -19.51 10.28
CA LYS A 351 0.47 -19.97 9.47
C LYS A 351 -0.87 -19.88 10.21
N ASP A 352 -0.89 -20.17 11.51
CA ASP A 352 -2.09 -20.15 12.34
C ASP A 352 -2.54 -18.72 12.65
N GLU A 353 -1.59 -17.81 12.90
CA GLU A 353 -1.87 -16.37 13.05
C GLU A 353 -2.48 -15.79 11.75
N LEU A 354 -1.91 -16.15 10.59
CA LEU A 354 -2.40 -15.74 9.27
C LEU A 354 -3.84 -16.22 8.99
N GLN A 355 -4.17 -17.47 9.36
CA GLN A 355 -5.53 -18.02 9.19
C GLN A 355 -6.53 -17.45 10.18
N THR A 356 -6.12 -17.28 11.45
CA THR A 356 -6.99 -16.72 12.50
C THR A 356 -7.33 -15.26 12.19
N GLY A 357 -6.41 -14.53 11.55
CA GLY A 357 -6.62 -13.15 11.11
C GLY A 357 -7.71 -12.99 10.04
N SER A 358 -8.01 -14.04 9.26
CA SER A 358 -9.04 -14.01 8.22
C SER A 358 -9.42 -15.41 7.69
N ALA A 359 -10.73 -15.73 7.72
CA ALA A 359 -11.27 -16.95 7.12
C ALA A 359 -11.08 -17.06 5.58
N TYR A 360 -10.65 -15.97 4.92
CA TYR A 360 -10.32 -15.95 3.49
C TYR A 360 -8.94 -16.53 3.18
N VAL A 361 -8.10 -16.71 4.21
CA VAL A 361 -6.78 -17.30 4.06
C VAL A 361 -6.91 -18.82 4.20
N THR A 362 -6.83 -19.52 3.07
CA THR A 362 -6.88 -20.99 3.05
C THR A 362 -5.60 -21.59 3.65
N PRO A 363 -5.61 -22.85 4.11
CA PRO A 363 -4.38 -23.51 4.59
C PRO A 363 -3.24 -23.55 3.57
N GLN A 364 -3.56 -23.60 2.28
CA GLN A 364 -2.56 -23.54 1.21
C GLN A 364 -1.99 -22.12 1.05
N MET A 365 -2.87 -21.10 1.06
CA MET A 365 -2.45 -19.70 1.02
C MET A 365 -1.60 -19.32 2.23
N ALA A 366 -2.00 -19.75 3.43
CA ALA A 366 -1.24 -19.51 4.65
C ALA A 366 0.16 -20.15 4.58
N GLY A 367 0.27 -21.33 3.96
CA GLY A 367 1.56 -22.02 3.82
C GLY A 367 2.55 -21.30 2.89
N ILE A 368 2.08 -20.70 1.79
CA ILE A 368 2.98 -19.89 0.93
C ILE A 368 3.29 -18.53 1.59
N LEU A 369 2.30 -17.90 2.23
CA LEU A 369 2.46 -16.61 2.90
C LEU A 369 3.44 -16.69 4.07
N GLU A 370 3.36 -17.75 4.89
CA GLU A 370 4.31 -17.97 5.99
C GLU A 370 5.75 -18.01 5.47
N LYS A 371 6.00 -18.74 4.37
CA LYS A 371 7.34 -18.78 3.75
C LYS A 371 7.77 -17.44 3.17
N MET A 372 6.88 -16.73 2.47
CA MET A 372 7.19 -15.40 1.93
C MET A 372 7.51 -14.38 3.04
N LEU A 373 6.83 -14.50 4.18
CA LEU A 373 6.98 -13.64 5.36
C LEU A 373 8.03 -14.15 6.36
N SER A 374 8.88 -15.09 5.96
CA SER A 374 10.02 -15.56 6.75
C SER A 374 11.01 -14.43 7.04
N PHE A 375 11.50 -14.37 8.28
CA PHE A 375 12.48 -13.36 8.69
C PHE A 375 13.89 -13.63 8.18
N SER A 376 14.23 -14.89 7.89
CA SER A 376 15.43 -15.25 7.14
C SER A 376 15.12 -15.17 5.65
N PRO A 377 15.87 -14.40 4.84
CA PRO A 377 15.66 -14.34 3.40
C PRO A 377 15.73 -15.71 2.72
N GLN A 378 16.62 -16.59 3.16
CA GLN A 378 16.87 -17.90 2.54
C GLN A 378 15.70 -18.88 2.69
N ASP A 379 14.83 -18.65 3.67
CA ASP A 379 13.62 -19.47 3.89
C ASP A 379 12.45 -19.02 2.98
N ARG A 380 12.62 -17.91 2.26
CA ARG A 380 11.61 -17.40 1.33
C ARG A 380 11.63 -18.19 0.03
N PRO A 381 10.46 -18.42 -0.59
CA PRO A 381 10.38 -19.21 -1.81
C PRO A 381 10.96 -18.44 -2.99
N GLY A 382 11.67 -19.15 -3.87
CA GLY A 382 12.04 -18.61 -5.19
C GLY A 382 10.82 -18.46 -6.10
N PHE A 383 10.98 -17.68 -7.17
CA PHE A 383 9.86 -17.31 -8.06
C PHE A 383 9.13 -18.50 -8.70
N TYR A 384 9.84 -19.59 -9.02
CA TYR A 384 9.23 -20.81 -9.56
C TYR A 384 8.16 -21.41 -8.63
N VAL A 385 8.44 -21.45 -7.32
CA VAL A 385 7.50 -21.99 -6.33
C VAL A 385 6.25 -21.10 -6.21
N ILE A 386 6.44 -19.78 -6.23
CA ILE A 386 5.36 -18.80 -6.16
C ILE A 386 4.49 -18.88 -7.43
N GLN A 387 5.12 -18.93 -8.61
CA GLN A 387 4.42 -19.01 -9.88
C GLN A 387 3.62 -20.32 -10.01
N ASN A 388 4.22 -21.45 -9.64
CA ASN A 388 3.52 -22.73 -9.61
C ASN A 388 2.32 -22.70 -8.64
N TRP A 389 2.45 -22.02 -7.49
CA TRP A 389 1.32 -21.83 -6.58
C TRP A 389 0.20 -20.96 -7.19
N ILE A 390 0.54 -19.88 -7.91
CA ILE A 390 -0.41 -19.03 -8.65
C ILE A 390 -1.11 -19.82 -9.77
N GLU A 391 -0.39 -20.71 -10.44
CA GLU A 391 -0.88 -21.52 -11.56
C GLU A 391 -1.71 -22.73 -11.10
N GLN A 392 -1.32 -23.44 -10.03
CA GLN A 392 -2.14 -24.49 -9.41
C GLN A 392 -3.45 -23.92 -8.85
N ALA A 393 -3.43 -22.64 -8.45
CA ALA A 393 -4.64 -21.91 -8.14
C ALA A 393 -5.51 -21.57 -9.37
N ASN A 394 -5.05 -21.72 -10.62
CA ASN A 394 -5.92 -21.64 -11.81
C ASN A 394 -6.93 -22.78 -11.81
N ASP A 395 -6.56 -23.98 -11.36
CA ASP A 395 -7.55 -25.03 -11.17
C ASP A 395 -8.57 -24.51 -10.17
N PHE A 396 -8.16 -24.02 -8.99
CA PHE A 396 -9.04 -23.46 -7.94
C PHE A 396 -9.90 -22.26 -8.38
N ALA A 397 -9.43 -21.45 -9.33
CA ALA A 397 -10.19 -20.34 -9.91
C ALA A 397 -11.14 -20.80 -11.04
N LEU A 398 -10.82 -21.89 -11.75
CA LEU A 398 -11.77 -22.64 -12.55
C LEU A 398 -12.88 -23.16 -11.63
N TRP A 399 -12.53 -23.69 -10.46
CA TRP A 399 -13.47 -24.09 -9.40
C TRP A 399 -14.34 -22.90 -8.95
N GLU A 400 -13.82 -21.73 -8.58
CA GLU A 400 -14.66 -20.55 -8.24
C GLU A 400 -15.58 -20.09 -9.39
N SER A 401 -15.16 -20.21 -10.65
CA SER A 401 -15.97 -19.81 -11.81
C SER A 401 -17.03 -20.82 -12.22
N VAL A 402 -16.79 -22.12 -11.98
CA VAL A 402 -17.77 -23.20 -12.10
C VAL A 402 -18.76 -23.14 -10.92
N LEU A 403 -18.32 -22.60 -9.78
CA LEU A 403 -19.11 -22.34 -8.57
C LEU A 403 -19.86 -21.01 -8.58
N ASN A 404 -20.20 -20.49 -9.77
CA ASN A 404 -21.26 -19.49 -9.92
C ASN A 404 -22.66 -20.10 -9.66
N VAL A 405 -22.73 -21.11 -8.78
CA VAL A 405 -23.94 -21.66 -8.19
C VAL A 405 -24.08 -20.92 -6.87
N ASP A 406 -25.24 -20.30 -6.68
CA ASP A 406 -25.56 -19.49 -5.52
C ASP A 406 -25.01 -20.10 -4.22
N LYS A 407 -24.47 -19.21 -3.38
CA LYS A 407 -23.92 -19.47 -2.05
C LYS A 407 -24.84 -20.42 -1.27
N THR A 408 -24.64 -21.74 -1.37
CA THR A 408 -25.03 -22.78 -0.39
C THR A 408 -24.82 -24.23 -0.86
N GLU A 409 -24.69 -24.57 -2.15
CA GLU A 409 -25.00 -25.95 -2.60
C GLU A 409 -23.83 -26.91 -2.94
N LEU A 410 -22.66 -26.80 -2.30
CA LEU A 410 -21.65 -27.88 -2.36
C LEU A 410 -21.31 -28.40 -0.97
N PHE A 411 -21.96 -29.50 -0.62
CA PHE A 411 -22.00 -30.06 0.73
C PHE A 411 -21.16 -31.35 0.91
N PHE A 412 -20.80 -32.07 -0.18
CA PHE A 412 -20.18 -33.41 -0.11
C PHE A 412 -19.12 -33.66 -1.21
N GLY A 413 -18.20 -34.59 -0.99
CA GLY A 413 -17.21 -35.01 -2.00
C GLY A 413 -16.44 -36.28 -1.63
N VAL A 414 -15.77 -36.87 -2.61
CA VAL A 414 -14.88 -38.02 -2.42
C VAL A 414 -13.48 -37.68 -2.91
N GLN A 415 -12.48 -37.80 -2.04
CA GLN A 415 -11.09 -37.52 -2.36
C GLN A 415 -10.34 -38.80 -2.71
N VAL A 416 -9.49 -38.77 -3.73
CA VAL A 416 -8.54 -39.83 -4.03
C VAL A 416 -7.36 -39.74 -3.06
N VAL A 417 -7.27 -40.69 -2.13
CA VAL A 417 -6.18 -40.75 -1.13
C VAL A 417 -4.96 -41.43 -1.72
N SER A 418 -5.16 -42.53 -2.45
CA SER A 418 -4.09 -43.25 -3.14
C SER A 418 -4.61 -43.90 -4.41
N SER A 419 -3.80 -43.94 -5.46
CA SER A 419 -4.19 -44.58 -6.74
C SER A 419 -2.96 -45.11 -7.49
N PRO A 420 -3.10 -46.21 -8.27
CA PRO A 420 -2.06 -46.63 -9.21
C PRO A 420 -1.64 -45.52 -10.18
N LYS A 421 -2.57 -44.63 -10.54
CA LYS A 421 -2.28 -43.42 -11.31
C LYS A 421 -1.96 -42.27 -10.34
N LYS A 422 -0.67 -42.01 -10.11
CA LYS A 422 -0.19 -41.02 -9.12
C LYS A 422 -0.68 -39.60 -9.37
N GLU A 423 -0.89 -39.22 -10.63
CA GLU A 423 -1.39 -37.90 -11.04
C GLU A 423 -2.78 -37.55 -10.50
N ILE A 424 -3.57 -38.55 -10.09
CA ILE A 424 -4.92 -38.33 -9.56
C ILE A 424 -4.98 -38.37 -8.04
N GLU A 425 -3.89 -38.64 -7.34
CA GLU A 425 -3.85 -38.58 -5.87
C GLU A 425 -4.09 -37.14 -5.41
N GLY A 426 -4.89 -36.98 -4.37
CA GLY A 426 -5.34 -35.69 -3.84
C GLY A 426 -6.55 -35.08 -4.57
N GLN A 427 -6.94 -35.58 -5.75
CA GLN A 427 -8.09 -35.07 -6.49
C GLN A 427 -9.39 -35.26 -5.69
N MET A 428 -10.25 -34.24 -5.69
CA MET A 428 -11.57 -34.27 -5.07
C MET A 428 -12.64 -34.38 -6.15
N CYS A 429 -13.50 -35.39 -6.05
CA CYS A 429 -14.70 -35.53 -6.86
C CYS A 429 -15.90 -34.97 -6.08
N PRO A 430 -16.39 -33.76 -6.41
CA PRO A 430 -17.53 -33.18 -5.71
C PRO A 430 -18.80 -34.01 -5.94
N ILE A 431 -19.66 -34.03 -4.93
CA ILE A 431 -20.97 -34.68 -4.97
C ILE A 431 -22.02 -33.59 -4.72
N LEU A 432 -22.86 -33.33 -5.74
CA LEU A 432 -23.94 -32.34 -5.69
C LEU A 432 -25.21 -32.94 -5.06
N ASP A 433 -26.12 -32.09 -4.58
CA ASP A 433 -27.15 -32.48 -3.60
C ASP A 433 -28.21 -33.50 -4.11
N ASN A 434 -28.79 -34.26 -3.16
CA ASN A 434 -30.01 -35.08 -3.25
C ASN A 434 -30.10 -36.24 -4.27
N GLN A 435 -29.01 -36.94 -4.59
CA GLN A 435 -29.10 -38.19 -5.36
C GLN A 435 -28.08 -39.24 -4.93
N SER A 436 -28.23 -40.45 -5.48
CA SER A 436 -27.25 -41.51 -5.33
C SER A 436 -26.20 -41.46 -6.44
N PHE A 437 -24.93 -41.60 -6.08
CA PHE A 437 -23.79 -41.46 -6.97
C PHE A 437 -23.08 -42.78 -7.14
N ILE A 438 -22.79 -43.16 -8.38
CA ILE A 438 -22.03 -44.37 -8.69
C ILE A 438 -20.58 -43.98 -8.98
N ILE A 439 -19.65 -44.65 -8.31
CA ILE A 439 -18.21 -44.51 -8.52
C ILE A 439 -17.72 -45.74 -9.29
N GLY A 440 -16.86 -45.52 -10.28
CA GLY A 440 -16.25 -46.58 -11.06
C GLY A 440 -15.56 -46.06 -12.31
N ARG A 441 -14.86 -46.93 -13.04
CA ARG A 441 -14.11 -46.56 -14.26
C ARG A 441 -14.99 -46.03 -15.41
N GLN A 442 -16.31 -46.25 -15.36
CA GLN A 442 -17.29 -45.77 -16.34
C GLN A 442 -18.61 -45.43 -15.62
N ALA A 443 -18.53 -44.63 -14.57
CA ALA A 443 -19.66 -44.20 -13.76
C ALA A 443 -19.77 -42.68 -13.70
N ASN A 444 -20.79 -42.18 -12.99
CA ASN A 444 -21.02 -40.75 -12.76
C ASN A 444 -19.81 -40.09 -12.10
N ILE A 445 -19.17 -40.78 -11.16
CA ILE A 445 -17.85 -40.40 -10.63
C ILE A 445 -16.83 -41.33 -11.26
N ASN A 446 -16.17 -40.84 -12.30
CA ASN A 446 -15.17 -41.59 -13.06
C ASN A 446 -13.77 -41.42 -12.47
N ILE A 447 -13.16 -42.53 -12.05
CA ILE A 447 -11.77 -42.55 -11.57
C ILE A 447 -10.91 -43.31 -12.58
N PRO A 448 -10.08 -42.60 -13.36
CA PRO A 448 -9.26 -43.22 -14.39
C PRO A 448 -8.00 -43.86 -13.82
N GLY A 449 -7.51 -44.91 -14.49
CA GLY A 449 -6.17 -45.47 -14.22
C GLY A 449 -6.12 -46.69 -13.31
N ASP A 450 -7.24 -47.12 -12.72
CA ASP A 450 -7.33 -48.39 -11.98
C ASP A 450 -8.07 -49.45 -12.80
N THR A 451 -7.32 -50.41 -13.36
CA THR A 451 -7.89 -51.52 -14.15
C THR A 451 -8.63 -52.54 -13.30
N ARG A 452 -8.39 -52.58 -11.98
CA ARG A 452 -9.09 -53.44 -11.02
C ARG A 452 -10.38 -52.80 -10.49
N MET A 453 -10.67 -51.55 -10.87
CA MET A 453 -11.94 -50.90 -10.60
C MET A 453 -12.99 -51.28 -11.65
N SER A 454 -14.09 -51.90 -11.21
CA SER A 454 -15.27 -52.14 -12.03
C SER A 454 -15.85 -50.84 -12.63
N ARG A 455 -16.55 -50.98 -13.76
CA ARG A 455 -17.17 -49.86 -14.49
C ARG A 455 -18.16 -49.07 -13.63
N LYS A 456 -19.02 -49.78 -12.92
CA LYS A 456 -19.86 -49.31 -11.80
C LYS A 456 -19.45 -50.15 -10.60
N HIS A 457 -18.76 -49.56 -9.62
CA HIS A 457 -18.11 -50.29 -8.54
C HIS A 457 -18.91 -50.18 -7.24
N THR A 458 -19.11 -48.95 -6.78
CA THR A 458 -19.78 -48.68 -5.52
C THR A 458 -20.71 -47.49 -5.68
N LYS A 459 -21.71 -47.40 -4.81
CA LYS A 459 -22.74 -46.37 -4.82
C LYS A 459 -22.75 -45.67 -3.48
N ILE A 460 -22.74 -44.34 -3.51
CA ILE A 460 -22.96 -43.51 -2.34
C ILE A 460 -24.40 -43.00 -2.41
N ILE A 461 -25.16 -43.22 -1.35
CA ILE A 461 -26.54 -42.78 -1.19
C ILE A 461 -26.56 -41.79 -0.04
N LEU A 462 -27.07 -40.59 -0.30
CA LEU A 462 -27.24 -39.56 0.72
C LEU A 462 -28.73 -39.29 0.91
N GLU A 463 -29.24 -39.63 2.08
CA GLU A 463 -30.65 -39.45 2.46
C GLU A 463 -30.69 -38.82 3.87
N ASP A 464 -31.39 -37.70 4.02
CA ASP A 464 -31.58 -36.99 5.30
C ASP A 464 -30.29 -36.70 6.10
N GLY A 465 -29.17 -36.48 5.39
CA GLY A 465 -27.87 -36.21 5.99
C GLY A 465 -27.12 -37.46 6.48
N VAL A 466 -27.68 -38.65 6.25
CA VAL A 466 -27.05 -39.96 6.44
C VAL A 466 -26.44 -40.43 5.12
N CYS A 467 -25.16 -40.81 5.14
CA CYS A 467 -24.46 -41.30 3.97
C CYS A 467 -24.30 -42.82 4.06
N THR A 468 -24.72 -43.53 3.01
CA THR A 468 -24.61 -44.98 2.90
C THR A 468 -23.76 -45.35 1.68
N LEU A 469 -22.76 -46.21 1.89
CA LEU A 469 -21.91 -46.78 0.84
C LEU A 469 -22.37 -48.21 0.54
N GLU A 470 -22.62 -48.52 -0.73
CA GLU A 470 -23.17 -49.80 -1.21
C GLU A 470 -22.34 -50.34 -2.37
N ASP A 471 -21.82 -51.57 -2.25
CA ASP A 471 -21.12 -52.24 -3.33
C ASP A 471 -22.11 -52.73 -4.41
N LEU A 472 -21.83 -52.44 -5.68
CA LEU A 472 -22.73 -52.78 -6.80
C LEU A 472 -22.38 -54.13 -7.45
N GLY A 473 -21.92 -55.11 -6.66
CA GLY A 473 -21.46 -56.40 -7.17
C GLY A 473 -20.13 -56.29 -7.91
N SER A 474 -19.22 -55.47 -7.37
CA SER A 474 -17.94 -55.21 -8.01
C SER A 474 -17.02 -56.44 -7.98
N SER A 475 -16.12 -56.54 -8.96
CA SER A 475 -15.26 -57.74 -9.13
C SER A 475 -14.26 -57.91 -7.98
N ASN A 476 -13.84 -56.81 -7.34
CA ASN A 476 -12.86 -56.83 -6.25
C ASN A 476 -13.47 -56.49 -4.88
N GLY A 477 -14.75 -56.09 -4.83
CA GLY A 477 -15.44 -55.63 -3.64
C GLY A 477 -15.02 -54.23 -3.19
N THR A 478 -15.97 -53.46 -2.67
CA THR A 478 -15.72 -52.25 -1.89
C THR A 478 -15.28 -52.64 -0.48
N LYS A 479 -14.22 -52.03 0.04
CA LYS A 479 -13.65 -52.37 1.35
C LYS A 479 -13.51 -51.18 2.27
N ILE A 480 -13.76 -51.37 3.56
CA ILE A 480 -13.45 -50.41 4.63
C ILE A 480 -12.53 -51.12 5.63
N LEU A 481 -11.39 -50.51 5.98
CA LEU A 481 -10.38 -51.11 6.86
C LEU A 481 -9.89 -52.51 6.41
N GLY A 482 -10.00 -52.81 5.11
CA GLY A 482 -9.60 -54.09 4.53
C GLY A 482 -10.74 -55.12 4.38
N ASP A 483 -11.85 -54.94 5.09
CA ASP A 483 -13.00 -55.84 5.05
C ASP A 483 -13.99 -55.46 3.95
N LYS A 484 -14.51 -56.47 3.23
CA LYS A 484 -15.51 -56.25 2.18
C LYS A 484 -16.84 -55.88 2.79
N ILE A 485 -17.48 -54.88 2.21
CA ILE A 485 -18.83 -54.45 2.58
C ILE A 485 -19.82 -54.76 1.46
N ASN A 486 -21.07 -55.04 1.84
CA ASN A 486 -22.20 -55.02 0.91
C ASN A 486 -22.89 -53.66 0.94
N LYS A 487 -23.24 -53.18 2.13
CA LYS A 487 -23.84 -51.86 2.37
C LYS A 487 -23.54 -51.42 3.80
N CYS A 488 -23.11 -50.18 4.00
CA CYS A 488 -22.84 -49.64 5.33
C CYS A 488 -23.00 -48.13 5.39
N GLN A 489 -23.35 -47.60 6.57
CA GLN A 489 -23.37 -46.16 6.81
C GLN A 489 -21.94 -45.65 7.05
N ILE A 490 -21.60 -44.50 6.47
CA ILE A 490 -20.27 -43.89 6.59
C ILE A 490 -20.35 -42.44 7.05
N ASP A 491 -19.39 -42.05 7.88
CA ASP A 491 -19.20 -40.67 8.34
C ASP A 491 -18.14 -39.94 7.51
N SER A 492 -18.12 -38.60 7.60
CA SER A 492 -17.05 -37.79 7.01
C SER A 492 -15.67 -38.21 7.52
N GLY A 493 -14.70 -38.34 6.62
CA GLY A 493 -13.34 -38.77 6.89
C GLY A 493 -13.12 -40.28 6.77
N VAL A 494 -14.18 -41.08 6.61
CA VAL A 494 -14.05 -42.53 6.38
C VAL A 494 -13.33 -42.79 5.05
N THR A 495 -12.35 -43.68 5.11
CA THR A 495 -11.64 -44.19 3.93
C THR A 495 -12.17 -45.54 3.50
N PHE A 496 -12.27 -45.74 2.19
CA PHE A 496 -12.69 -47.00 1.59
C PHE A 496 -11.89 -47.27 0.33
N THR A 497 -11.68 -48.54 0.01
CA THR A 497 -10.87 -48.98 -1.13
C THR A 497 -11.78 -49.63 -2.17
N ILE A 498 -11.58 -49.24 -3.43
CA ILE A 498 -12.19 -49.87 -4.61
C ILE A 498 -11.09 -50.20 -5.62
N GLY A 499 -10.95 -51.48 -5.98
CA GLY A 499 -9.79 -51.92 -6.76
C GLY A 499 -8.48 -51.76 -5.97
N GLN A 500 -7.58 -50.91 -6.46
CA GLN A 500 -6.34 -50.45 -5.84
C GLN A 500 -6.39 -48.97 -5.41
N THR A 501 -7.46 -48.26 -5.75
CA THR A 501 -7.67 -46.87 -5.34
C THR A 501 -8.29 -46.79 -3.94
N THR A 502 -7.71 -45.97 -3.07
CA THR A 502 -8.28 -45.60 -1.76
C THR A 502 -8.91 -44.22 -1.87
N LEU A 503 -10.13 -44.10 -1.36
CA LEU A 503 -10.94 -42.90 -1.39
C LEU A 503 -11.31 -42.48 0.03
N ALA A 504 -11.44 -41.18 0.27
CA ALA A 504 -11.98 -40.62 1.50
C ALA A 504 -13.29 -39.89 1.23
N PHE A 505 -14.34 -40.18 1.98
CA PHE A 505 -15.61 -39.47 1.89
C PHE A 505 -15.59 -38.21 2.77
N TRP A 506 -16.11 -37.09 2.26
CA TRP A 506 -16.18 -35.83 2.98
C TRP A 506 -17.61 -35.28 2.98
N ASN A 507 -18.18 -35.12 4.18
CA ASN A 507 -19.45 -34.44 4.43
C ASN A 507 -19.17 -33.17 5.22
N PHE A 508 -19.10 -32.05 4.51
CA PHE A 508 -18.71 -30.77 5.09
C PHE A 508 -19.78 -30.19 6.03
N LYS A 509 -21.05 -30.60 5.88
CA LYS A 509 -22.14 -30.29 6.82
C LYS A 509 -21.98 -31.04 8.15
N GLN A 510 -21.61 -32.32 8.11
CA GLN A 510 -21.35 -33.11 9.31
C GLN A 510 -20.14 -32.59 10.08
N LEU A 511 -19.05 -32.21 9.40
CA LEU A 511 -17.87 -31.61 10.03
C LEU A 511 -18.20 -30.29 10.71
N GLN A 512 -19.01 -29.43 10.09
CA GLN A 512 -19.49 -28.18 10.69
C GLN A 512 -20.34 -28.45 11.96
N LEU A 513 -21.22 -29.46 11.93
CA LEU A 513 -22.06 -29.85 13.08
C LEU A 513 -21.24 -30.50 14.20
N GLN A 514 -20.29 -31.37 13.88
CA GLN A 514 -19.35 -31.97 14.84
C GLN A 514 -18.48 -30.90 15.48
N ARG A 515 -17.96 -29.95 14.70
CA ARG A 515 -17.18 -28.81 15.21
C ARG A 515 -18.01 -27.93 16.12
N LYS A 516 -19.28 -27.66 15.79
CA LYS A 516 -20.21 -26.95 16.70
C LYS A 516 -20.50 -27.72 17.99
N ARG A 517 -20.62 -29.05 17.94
CA ARG A 517 -20.82 -29.92 19.13
C ARG A 517 -19.55 -30.02 20.00
N LEU A 518 -18.37 -30.05 19.39
CA LEU A 518 -17.08 -30.07 20.09
C LEU A 518 -16.77 -28.71 20.73
N MET A 519 -17.18 -27.61 20.09
CA MET A 519 -17.02 -26.25 20.62
C MET A 519 -18.08 -25.86 21.66
N ASN A 520 -19.20 -26.58 21.73
CA ASN A 520 -20.24 -26.46 22.75
C ASN A 520 -20.66 -27.84 23.24
N PRO A 521 -19.85 -28.51 24.08
CA PRO A 521 -20.27 -29.76 24.72
C PRO A 521 -21.48 -29.45 25.60
N ARG A 522 -22.62 -30.10 25.34
CA ARG A 522 -23.75 -30.05 26.29
C ARG A 522 -23.21 -30.55 27.65
N PRO A 523 -23.51 -29.89 28.77
CA PRO A 523 -23.17 -30.45 30.07
C PRO A 523 -23.82 -31.83 30.18
N SER A 524 -23.00 -32.85 30.41
CA SER A 524 -23.49 -34.15 30.79
C SER A 524 -24.34 -33.96 32.04
N LYS A 525 -25.61 -34.35 32.00
CA LYS A 525 -26.37 -34.62 33.23
C LYS A 525 -25.72 -35.84 33.88
N ILE A 526 -24.62 -35.62 34.59
CA ILE A 526 -24.16 -36.53 35.63
C ILE A 526 -25.03 -36.21 36.84
N SER A 527 -26.21 -36.82 36.89
CA SER A 527 -26.95 -36.99 38.14
C SER A 527 -26.38 -38.23 38.82
N GLY A 528 -25.69 -38.03 39.94
CA GLY A 528 -25.28 -39.10 40.85
C GLY A 528 -23.77 -39.31 40.92
N TRP A 529 -23.09 -38.46 41.68
CA TRP A 529 -21.92 -38.90 42.44
C TRP A 529 -22.21 -38.64 43.91
N HIS A 530 -22.28 -39.74 44.66
CA HIS A 530 -22.25 -39.72 46.10
C HIS A 530 -21.00 -39.01 46.58
N ASP A 531 -21.22 -38.17 47.58
CA ASP A 531 -20.24 -37.45 48.37
C ASP A 531 -19.19 -38.42 48.95
N LEU A 532 -17.97 -38.38 48.40
CA LEU A 532 -16.80 -39.09 48.91
C LEU A 532 -15.94 -38.20 49.85
N SER A 533 -16.51 -37.10 50.38
CA SER A 533 -15.82 -36.28 51.38
C SER A 533 -16.08 -36.72 52.83
N SER A 534 -16.84 -37.79 53.07
CA SER A 534 -17.18 -38.28 54.42
C SER A 534 -16.40 -39.50 54.94
N ILE A 535 -15.33 -39.99 54.27
CA ILE A 535 -14.64 -41.25 54.67
C ILE A 535 -13.23 -41.06 55.28
N VAL A 536 -12.82 -39.87 55.75
CA VAL A 536 -11.50 -39.70 56.44
C VAL A 536 -11.57 -39.01 57.81
N LYS A 537 -12.71 -39.04 58.52
CA LYS A 537 -12.74 -38.71 59.96
C LYS A 537 -13.71 -39.60 60.74
N LYS A 538 -13.25 -40.79 61.13
CA LYS A 538 -13.53 -41.47 62.43
C LYS A 538 -12.84 -42.84 62.50
N ARG A 539 -11.56 -42.82 62.89
CA ARG A 539 -10.99 -43.85 63.77
C ARG A 539 -10.56 -43.12 65.05
N GLN A 540 -11.50 -43.02 65.97
CA GLN A 540 -11.27 -42.93 67.41
C GLN A 540 -12.42 -43.69 68.06
N ASN A 541 -12.02 -44.64 68.90
CA ASN A 541 -12.76 -45.75 69.54
C ASN A 541 -12.99 -46.97 68.66
#